data_AF-A0A849PRW7-F1
#
_entry.id   AF-A0A849PRW7-F1
#
_cell.length_a   1.000
_cell.length_b   1.000
_cell.length_c   1.000
_cell.angle_alpha   90.00
_cell.angle_beta   90.00
_cell.angle_gamma   90.00
#
_symmetry.space_group_name_H-M   'P 1'
#
loop_
_entity.id
_entity.type
_entity.pdbx_description
1 polymer ?
#
loop_
_entity_poly.entity_id
_entity_poly.type
_entity_poly.pdbx_seq_one_letter_code
_entity_poly.pdbx_strand_id
1 'polypeptide(L)'
;MRLLKVKQPWASMIAHGDKEIEVRSRNTNIREKIAIYATKTPPSLKDIEYVRNFFERDLQKKVPDYLMNLPIGRILATGTLSKSVPFTHKMWKEERLWHMAPEAFFEEDHTFGWYLEDVV
;
A
#
# COMPACT_ATOMS: atom_id res chain seq x y z
N MET A 1 -15.57 4.08 -13.26
CA MET A 1 -14.61 3.45 -12.32
C MET A 1 -13.69 4.53 -11.77
N ARG A 2 -13.63 4.69 -10.43
CA ARG A 2 -12.70 5.63 -9.80
C ARG A 2 -11.28 5.06 -9.80
N LEU A 3 -10.32 5.92 -9.52
CA LEU A 3 -8.90 5.60 -9.56
C LEU A 3 -8.21 6.05 -8.27
N LEU A 4 -7.47 5.14 -7.66
CA LEU A 4 -6.60 5.38 -6.52
C LEU A 4 -5.17 5.54 -7.01
N LYS A 5 -4.63 6.75 -6.84
CA LYS A 5 -3.24 7.06 -7.15
C LYS A 5 -2.36 6.59 -5.99
N VAL A 6 -1.42 5.70 -6.24
CA VAL A 6 -0.49 5.16 -5.24
C VAL A 6 0.94 5.39 -5.73
N LYS A 7 1.83 5.82 -4.82
CA LYS A 7 3.26 5.96 -5.15
C LYS A 7 3.91 4.57 -5.24
N GLN A 8 4.98 4.47 -6.01
CA GLN A 8 5.86 3.31 -5.91
C GLN A 8 6.69 3.39 -4.61
N PRO A 9 7.07 2.25 -4.01
CA PRO A 9 6.85 0.86 -4.47
C PRO A 9 5.46 0.27 -4.14
N TRP A 10 4.69 0.94 -3.28
CA TRP A 10 3.43 0.41 -2.74
C TRP A 10 2.37 0.08 -3.79
N ALA A 11 2.33 0.81 -4.91
CA ALA A 11 1.41 0.53 -6.00
C ALA A 11 1.61 -0.88 -6.58
N SER A 12 2.87 -1.30 -6.77
CA SER A 12 3.20 -2.64 -7.28
C SER A 12 2.94 -3.71 -6.21
N MET A 13 3.21 -3.41 -4.94
CA MET A 13 2.91 -4.33 -3.83
C MET A 13 1.42 -4.64 -3.73
N ILE A 14 0.56 -3.63 -3.92
CA ILE A 14 -0.89 -3.84 -3.99
C ILE A 14 -1.23 -4.72 -5.19
N ALA A 15 -0.73 -4.38 -6.38
CA ALA A 15 -1.04 -5.12 -7.61
C ALA A 15 -0.59 -6.58 -7.58
N HIS A 16 0.45 -6.91 -6.81
CA HIS A 16 0.95 -8.27 -6.62
C HIS A 16 0.37 -8.99 -5.39
N GLY A 17 -0.52 -8.34 -4.63
CA GLY A 17 -1.17 -8.94 -3.46
C GLY A 17 -0.30 -9.00 -2.20
N ASP A 18 0.86 -8.35 -2.17
CA ASP A 18 1.70 -8.28 -0.98
C ASP A 18 1.18 -7.25 0.04
N LYS A 19 0.45 -6.22 -0.42
CA LYS A 19 -0.11 -5.14 0.41
C LYS A 19 -1.61 -5.02 0.20
N GLU A 20 -2.38 -5.21 1.26
CA GLU A 20 -3.84 -5.25 1.22
C GLU A 20 -4.48 -3.99 1.82
N ILE A 21 -3.71 -3.19 2.57
CA ILE A 21 -4.23 -1.99 3.24
C ILE A 21 -3.46 -0.77 2.77
N GLU A 22 -4.11 0.17 2.09
CA GLU A 22 -3.52 1.45 1.74
C GLU A 22 -3.60 2.46 2.89
N VAL A 23 -2.50 3.15 3.17
CA VAL A 23 -2.41 4.11 4.27
C VAL A 23 -2.63 5.54 3.77
N ARG A 24 -3.54 6.29 4.40
CA ARG A 24 -3.89 7.66 4.03
C ARG A 24 -4.14 8.54 5.25
N SER A 25 -3.82 9.83 5.16
CA SER A 25 -4.16 10.83 6.18
C SER A 25 -5.63 11.32 6.11
N ARG A 26 -6.49 10.62 5.37
CA ARG A 26 -7.89 11.02 5.19
C ARG A 26 -8.80 9.81 5.07
N ASN A 27 -10.02 9.97 5.57
CA ASN A 27 -11.09 8.99 5.39
C ASN A 27 -11.65 9.02 3.95
N THR A 28 -12.41 7.99 3.59
CA THR A 28 -13.20 7.92 2.35
C THR A 28 -14.45 7.07 2.54
N ASN A 29 -15.54 7.49 1.90
CA ASN A 29 -16.82 6.76 1.86
C ASN A 29 -16.98 5.88 0.61
N ILE A 30 -15.95 5.78 -0.23
CA ILE A 30 -15.97 4.96 -1.46
C ILE A 30 -15.99 3.48 -1.09
N ARG A 31 -16.94 2.70 -1.63
CA ARG A 31 -17.13 1.26 -1.38
C ARG A 31 -17.44 0.51 -2.68
N GLU A 32 -16.50 0.57 -3.62
CA GLU A 32 -16.70 0.08 -4.99
C GLU A 32 -15.37 -0.43 -5.58
N LYS A 33 -15.46 -1.02 -6.78
CA LYS A 33 -14.30 -1.38 -7.58
C LYS A 33 -13.58 -0.14 -8.10
N ILE A 34 -12.27 -0.07 -7.87
CA ILE A 34 -11.38 1.02 -8.23
C ILE A 34 -10.18 0.52 -9.03
N ALA A 35 -9.60 1.40 -9.85
CA ALA A 35 -8.31 1.17 -10.48
C ALA A 35 -7.16 1.59 -9.57
N ILE A 36 -6.10 0.80 -9.51
CA ILE A 36 -4.85 1.11 -8.82
C ILE A 36 -3.86 1.67 -9.83
N TYR A 37 -3.53 2.95 -9.68
CA TYR A 37 -2.65 3.67 -10.60
C TYR A 37 -1.34 4.03 -9.91
N ALA A 38 -0.22 3.58 -10.50
CA ALA A 38 1.10 4.02 -10.10
C ALA A 38 1.31 5.47 -10.55
N THR A 39 1.62 6.36 -9.60
CA THR A 39 1.90 7.77 -9.92
C THR A 39 3.08 7.91 -10.87
N LYS A 40 3.23 9.10 -11.48
CA LYS A 40 4.39 9.43 -12.31
C LYS A 40 5.65 9.75 -11.49
N THR A 41 5.53 9.84 -10.17
CA THR A 41 6.65 10.12 -9.27
C THR A 41 7.44 8.83 -9.06
N PRO A 42 8.74 8.80 -9.39
CA PRO A 42 9.59 7.65 -9.08
C PRO A 42 9.61 7.36 -7.57
N PRO A 43 9.79 6.10 -7.16
CA PRO A 43 10.00 5.76 -5.77
C PRO A 43 11.30 6.40 -5.26
N SER A 44 11.32 6.80 -3.99
CA SER A 44 12.57 7.22 -3.37
C SER A 44 13.45 5.99 -3.05
N LEU A 45 14.77 6.16 -3.04
CA LEU A 45 15.69 5.09 -2.62
C LEU A 45 15.36 4.57 -1.21
N LYS A 46 14.97 5.48 -0.31
CA LYS A 46 14.55 5.15 1.06
C LYS A 46 13.32 4.24 1.08
N ASP A 47 12.33 4.50 0.22
CA ASP A 47 11.11 3.67 0.16
C ASP A 47 11.42 2.28 -0.40
N ILE A 48 12.30 2.19 -1.42
CA ILE A 48 12.77 0.91 -1.96
C ILE A 48 13.51 0.12 -0.88
N GLU A 49 14.48 0.76 -0.22
CA GLU A 49 15.28 0.11 0.83
C GLU A 49 14.41 -0.33 2.00
N TYR A 50 13.42 0.46 2.40
CA TYR A 50 12.46 0.09 3.43
C TYR A 50 11.71 -1.19 3.05
N VAL A 51 11.12 -1.25 1.85
CA VAL A 51 10.36 -2.43 1.43
C VAL A 51 11.27 -3.66 1.31
N ARG A 52 12.48 -3.52 0.75
CA ARG A 52 13.45 -4.62 0.69
C ARG A 52 13.78 -5.17 2.08
N ASN A 53 14.13 -4.29 3.02
CA ASN A 53 14.41 -4.68 4.39
C ASN A 53 13.20 -5.34 5.07
N PHE A 54 11.99 -4.85 4.80
CA PHE A 54 10.77 -5.45 5.33
C PHE A 54 10.62 -6.91 4.85
N PHE A 55 10.85 -7.19 3.57
CA PHE A 55 10.81 -8.57 3.07
C PHE A 55 11.92 -9.43 3.70
N GLU A 56 13.16 -8.95 3.70
CA GLU A 56 14.32 -9.74 4.15
C GLU A 56 14.33 -9.97 5.67
N ARG A 57 13.97 -8.97 6.47
CA ARG A 57 14.13 -8.98 7.93
C ARG A 57 12.84 -9.28 8.66
N ASP A 58 11.76 -8.59 8.30
CA ASP A 58 10.48 -8.71 9.00
C ASP A 58 9.70 -9.93 8.54
N LEU A 59 9.66 -10.18 7.23
CA LEU A 59 8.98 -11.36 6.67
C LEU A 59 9.89 -12.58 6.55
N GLN A 60 11.22 -12.40 6.61
CA GLN A 60 12.21 -13.45 6.35
C GLN A 60 11.97 -14.15 5.00
N LYS A 61 11.60 -13.37 3.98
CA LYS A 61 11.30 -13.83 2.62
C LYS A 61 12.28 -13.22 1.62
N LYS A 62 12.43 -13.90 0.48
CA LYS A 62 13.14 -13.33 -0.68
C LYS A 62 12.42 -12.05 -1.12
N VAL A 63 13.19 -11.01 -1.43
CA VAL A 63 12.68 -9.80 -2.09
C VAL A 63 12.04 -10.18 -3.44
N PRO A 64 10.77 -9.82 -3.68
CA PRO A 64 10.11 -10.11 -4.95
C PRO A 64 10.82 -9.49 -6.16
N ASP A 65 10.93 -10.24 -7.26
CA ASP A 65 11.66 -9.80 -8.45
C ASP A 65 11.00 -8.59 -9.14
N TYR A 66 9.68 -8.40 -8.96
CA TYR A 66 8.96 -7.24 -9.51
C TYR A 66 9.46 -5.90 -8.92
N LEU A 67 10.06 -5.90 -7.72
CA LEU A 67 10.61 -4.68 -7.12
C LEU A 67 11.82 -4.12 -7.89
N MET A 68 12.39 -4.89 -8.84
CA MET A 68 13.45 -4.44 -9.74
C MET A 68 12.91 -3.59 -10.91
N ASN A 69 11.62 -3.64 -11.20
CA ASN A 69 10.98 -2.86 -12.25
C ASN A 69 9.62 -2.32 -11.78
N LEU A 70 9.63 -1.07 -11.31
CA LEU A 70 8.46 -0.40 -10.73
C LEU A 70 7.83 0.54 -11.78
N PRO A 71 6.81 0.09 -12.55
CA PRO A 71 6.20 0.90 -13.60
C PRO A 71 5.54 2.16 -13.03
N ILE A 72 5.71 3.29 -13.70
CA ILE A 72 5.10 4.56 -13.31
C ILE A 72 4.11 5.04 -14.37
N GLY A 73 3.15 5.87 -13.94
CA GLY A 73 2.24 6.57 -14.84
C GLY A 73 1.20 5.70 -15.54
N ARG A 74 0.81 4.57 -14.96
CA ARG A 74 -0.16 3.62 -15.55
C ARG A 74 -0.99 2.91 -14.49
N ILE A 75 -2.12 2.35 -14.91
CA ILE A 75 -2.93 1.44 -14.09
C ILE A 75 -2.21 0.10 -14.03
N LEU A 76 -2.11 -0.48 -12.83
CA LEU A 76 -1.45 -1.77 -12.60
C LEU A 76 -2.43 -2.89 -12.27
N ALA A 77 -3.52 -2.56 -11.59
CA ALA A 77 -4.52 -3.51 -11.14
C ALA A 77 -5.88 -2.82 -10.95
N THR A 78 -6.89 -3.62 -10.68
CA THR A 78 -8.17 -3.19 -10.10
C THR A 78 -8.40 -3.90 -8.78
N GLY A 79 -9.13 -3.30 -7.86
CA GLY A 79 -9.50 -3.91 -6.59
C GLY A 79 -10.73 -3.26 -5.99
N THR A 80 -11.33 -3.90 -5.00
CA THR A 80 -12.48 -3.40 -4.26
C THR A 80 -12.00 -2.64 -3.03
N LEU A 81 -12.34 -1.36 -2.90
CA LEU A 81 -12.13 -0.64 -1.66
C LEU A 81 -13.29 -0.95 -0.70
N SER A 82 -13.11 -1.90 0.21
CA SER A 82 -14.21 -2.45 1.03
C SER A 82 -14.44 -1.69 2.34
N LYS A 83 -13.39 -1.04 2.87
CA LYS A 83 -13.42 -0.43 4.20
C LYS A 83 -12.41 0.71 4.32
N SER A 84 -12.72 1.69 5.15
CA SER A 84 -11.79 2.75 5.59
C SER A 84 -11.97 2.96 7.08
N VAL A 85 -10.90 2.82 7.86
CA VAL A 85 -10.93 2.84 9.34
C VAL A 85 -9.80 3.73 9.86
N PRO A 86 -10.06 4.63 10.84
CA PRO A 86 -8.97 5.33 11.54
C PRO A 86 -8.14 4.34 12.32
N PHE A 87 -6.82 4.41 12.17
CA PHE A 87 -5.91 3.54 12.89
C PHE A 87 -5.64 4.05 14.30
N THR A 88 -5.89 3.16 15.25
CA THR A 88 -5.31 3.23 16.59
C THR A 88 -3.89 2.69 16.57
N HIS A 89 -3.09 2.98 17.60
CA HIS A 89 -1.74 2.43 17.72
C HIS A 89 -1.75 0.89 17.75
N LYS A 90 -2.76 0.31 18.39
CA LYS A 90 -2.94 -1.15 18.44
C LYS A 90 -3.14 -1.72 17.03
N MET A 91 -4.06 -1.14 16.25
CA MET A 91 -4.33 -1.57 14.88
C MET A 91 -3.09 -1.44 13.98
N TRP A 92 -2.37 -0.32 14.07
CA TRP A 92 -1.12 -0.12 13.32
C TRP A 92 -0.10 -1.24 13.57
N LYS A 93 0.06 -1.67 14.82
CA LYS A 93 0.98 -2.76 15.18
C LYS A 93 0.48 -4.12 14.70
N GLU A 94 -0.79 -4.43 14.97
CA GLU A 94 -1.39 -5.72 14.62
C GLU A 94 -1.47 -5.90 13.10
N GLU A 95 -1.72 -4.82 12.36
CA GLU A 95 -1.92 -4.85 10.91
C GLU A 95 -0.68 -4.57 10.08
N ARG A 96 0.49 -4.52 10.73
CA ARG A 96 1.76 -4.15 10.10
C ARG A 96 2.12 -4.98 8.88
N LEU A 97 1.76 -6.28 8.89
CA LEU A 97 2.06 -7.18 7.77
C LEU A 97 1.17 -6.93 6.55
N TRP A 98 -0.01 -6.34 6.70
CA TRP A 98 -0.93 -6.06 5.59
C TRP A 98 -0.77 -4.63 5.04
N HIS A 99 -0.41 -3.66 5.89
CA HIS A 99 -0.17 -2.29 5.43
C HIS A 99 1.31 -2.02 5.07
N MET A 100 2.28 -2.76 5.62
CA MET A 100 3.72 -2.68 5.26
C MET A 100 4.25 -1.25 5.09
N ALA A 101 3.80 -0.32 5.94
CA ALA A 101 4.11 1.10 5.82
C ALA A 101 5.11 1.52 6.91
N PRO A 102 6.05 2.43 6.62
CA PRO A 102 6.98 2.93 7.62
C PRO A 102 6.24 3.61 8.78
N GLU A 103 6.78 3.49 10.00
CA GLU A 103 6.21 4.13 11.20
C GLU A 103 5.97 5.63 11.02
N ALA A 104 6.82 6.30 10.23
CA ALA A 104 6.69 7.72 9.92
C ALA A 104 5.40 8.11 9.15
N PHE A 105 4.61 7.14 8.69
CA PHE A 105 3.32 7.38 8.03
C PHE A 105 2.14 7.31 9.01
N PHE A 106 2.40 6.97 10.27
CA PHE A 106 1.39 6.79 11.29
C PHE A 106 1.29 8.01 12.20
N GLU A 107 0.07 8.48 12.36
CA GLU A 107 -0.37 9.41 13.37
C GLU A 107 -1.72 8.90 13.88
N GLU A 108 -1.82 8.61 15.17
CA GLU A 108 -3.02 8.03 15.77
C GLU A 108 -4.24 8.92 15.51
N ASP A 109 -5.37 8.30 15.15
CA ASP A 109 -6.64 8.96 14.77
C ASP A 109 -6.58 9.91 13.55
N HIS A 110 -5.40 10.14 12.96
CA HIS A 110 -5.20 10.95 11.75
C HIS A 110 -4.80 10.11 10.52
N THR A 111 -4.35 8.88 10.74
CA THR A 111 -4.05 7.91 9.70
C THR A 111 -5.18 6.89 9.56
N PHE A 112 -5.56 6.57 8.32
CA PHE A 112 -6.64 5.65 7.97
C PHE A 112 -6.09 4.48 7.15
N GLY A 113 -6.52 3.26 7.51
CA GLY A 113 -6.35 2.05 6.72
C GLY A 113 -7.50 1.90 5.73
N TRP A 114 -7.17 1.93 4.43
CA TRP A 114 -8.10 1.70 3.32
C TRP A 114 -7.91 0.26 2.83
N TYR A 115 -8.86 -0.62 3.14
CA TYR A 115 -8.76 -2.06 2.87
C TYR A 115 -9.13 -2.34 1.42
N LEU A 116 -8.26 -3.08 0.74
CA LEU A 116 -8.37 -3.45 -0.66
C LEU A 116 -8.54 -4.96 -0.75
N GLU A 117 -9.60 -5.38 -1.43
CA GLU A 117 -9.98 -6.78 -1.64
C GLU A 117 -10.04 -7.09 -3.15
N ASP A 118 -10.03 -8.37 -3.51
CA ASP A 118 -10.19 -8.85 -4.90
C ASP A 118 -9.27 -8.15 -5.91
N VAL A 119 -8.00 -7.94 -5.53
CA VAL A 119 -7.04 -7.26 -6.39
C VAL A 119 -6.62 -8.17 -7.55
N VAL A 120 -6.81 -7.70 -8.79
CA VAL A 120 -6.50 -8.39 -10.05
C VAL A 120 -5.91 -7.46 -11.10
#